data_AF-A0AAU9ET23-F1
#
_entry.id   AF-A0AAU9ET23-F1
#
_cell.length_a   1.000
_cell.length_b   1.000
_cell.length_c   1.000
_cell.angle_alpha   90.00
_cell.angle_beta   90.00
_cell.angle_gamma   90.00
#
_symmetry.space_group_name_H-M   'P 1'
#
loop_
_entity.id
_entity.type
_entity.pdbx_description
1 polymer ?
#
loop_
_entity_poly.entity_id
_entity_poly.type
_entity_poly.pdbx_seq_one_letter_code
_entity_poly.pdbx_strand_id
1 'polypeptide(L)' 'MKKYICLVCGHIELREKPEVCPICFAGPHEFVEMCKENEHLYAHFSDIL' A
#
# COMPACT_ATOMS: atom_id res chain seq x y z
N MET A 1 2.36 6.05 -13.52
CA MET A 1 1.82 6.59 -12.25
C MET A 1 2.24 5.65 -11.14
N LYS A 2 2.73 6.18 -10.02
CA LYS A 2 3.13 5.34 -8.88
C LYS A 2 1.87 4.82 -8.19
N LYS A 3 1.97 3.63 -7.59
CA LYS A 3 0.90 3.07 -6.75
C LYS A 3 1.46 2.81 -5.37
N TYR A 4 0.67 3.05 -4.33
CA TYR A 4 1.06 2.82 -2.96
C TYR A 4 0.06 1.87 -2.30
N ILE A 5 0.56 0.84 -1.63
CA ILE A 5 -0.28 -0.10 -0.88
C ILE A 5 -0.06 0.10 0.62
N CYS A 6 -1.16 0.17 1.37
CA CYS A 6 -1.15 0.16 2.83
C CYS A 6 -0.88 -1.26 3.33
N LEU A 7 0.22 -1.48 4.05
CA LEU A 7 0.62 -2.78 4.58
C LEU A 7 -0.25 -3.25 5.77
N VAL A 8 -1.07 -2.36 6.33
CA VAL A 8 -2.02 -2.71 7.40
C VAL A 8 -3.30 -3.33 6.84
N CYS A 9 -3.83 -2.80 5.74
CA CYS A 9 -5.18 -3.15 5.28
C CYS A 9 -5.32 -3.45 3.77
N GLY A 10 -4.23 -3.34 2.99
CA GLY A 10 -4.22 -3.64 1.56
C GLY A 10 -4.82 -2.55 0.64
N HIS A 11 -5.16 -1.35 1.15
CA HIS A 11 -5.68 -0.27 0.32
C HIS A 11 -4.64 0.23 -0.70
N ILE A 12 -5.04 0.42 -1.96
CA ILE A 12 -4.17 0.87 -3.05
C ILE A 12 -4.55 2.31 -3.46
N GLU A 13 -3.60 3.23 -3.32
CA GLU A 13 -3.66 4.60 -3.83
C GLU A 13 -2.90 4.70 -5.17
N LEU A 14 -3.48 5.36 -6.17
CA LEU A 14 -2.98 5.40 -7.55
C LEU A 14 -2.23 6.69 -7.91
N ARG A 15 -2.13 7.64 -6.96
CA ARG A 15 -1.53 8.96 -7.17
C ARG A 15 -0.30 9.17 -6.29
N GLU A 16 -0.48 9.83 -5.15
CA GLU A 16 0.57 10.22 -4.22
C GLU A 16 0.47 9.39 -2.94
N LYS A 17 1.57 9.35 -2.17
CA LYS A 17 1.60 8.64 -0.90
C LYS A 17 0.75 9.44 0.11
N PRO A 18 -0.35 8.89 0.65
CA PRO A 18 -1.21 9.62 1.56
C PRO A 18 -0.57 9.78 2.95
N GLU A 19 -0.91 10.85 3.66
CA GLU A 19 -0.52 11.05 5.06
C GLU A 19 -1.29 10.12 6.02
N VAL A 20 -2.53 9.76 5.66
CA VAL A 20 -3.39 8.88 6.46
C VAL A 20 -4.14 7.93 5.52
N CYS A 21 -4.17 6.64 5.86
CA CYS A 21 -4.96 5.67 5.13
C CYS A 21 -6.46 5.96 5.30
N PRO A 22 -7.25 6.12 4.22
CA PRO A 22 -8.68 6.42 4.34
C PRO A 22 -9.52 5.21 4.82
N ILE A 23 -8.93 4.02 4.88
CA ILE A 23 -9.60 2.78 5.28
C ILE A 23 -9.35 2.44 6.75
N CYS A 24 -8.09 2.48 7.20
CA CYS A 24 -7.68 2.04 8.54
C CYS A 24 -7.05 3.13 9.41
N PHE A 25 -6.92 4.36 8.89
CA PHE A 25 -6.34 5.51 9.59
C PHE A 25 -4.86 5.37 10.00
N ALA A 26 -4.15 4.36 9.48
CA ALA A 26 -2.72 4.24 9.65
C ALA A 26 -1.95 5.39 8.97
N GLY A 27 -0.79 5.76 9.54
CA GLY A 27 0.05 6.84 9.04
C GLY A 27 0.81 6.49 7.75
N PRO A 28 1.62 7.42 7.22
CA PRO A 28 2.24 7.27 5.91
C PRO A 28 3.34 6.20 5.90
N HIS A 29 3.91 5.85 7.04
CA HIS A 29 4.96 4.82 7.13
C HIS A 29 4.45 3.43 6.71
N GLU A 30 3.13 3.20 6.79
CA GLU A 30 2.50 1.95 6.38
C GLU A 30 2.25 1.84 4.87
N PHE A 31 2.58 2.88 4.10
CA PHE A 31 2.46 2.84 2.64
C PHE A 31 3.81 2.58 1.97
N VAL A 32 3.85 1.57 1.10
CA VAL A 32 4.99 1.24 0.26
C VAL A 32 4.64 1.40 -1.22
N GLU A 33 5.60 1.88 -2.02
CA GLU A 33 5.43 1.95 -3.47
C GLU A 33 5.38 0.52 -4.04
N MET A 34 4.37 0.24 -4.87
CA MET A 34 4.23 -1.04 -5.57
C MET A 34 5.19 -1.09 -6.75
N CYS A 35 6.43 -1.48 -6.48
CA CYS A 35 7.50 -1.73 -7.45
C CYS A 35 8.12 -3.11 -7.20
N LYS A 36 8.93 -3.61 -8.14
CA LYS A 36 9.53 -4.96 -8.06
C LYS A 36 10.36 -5.16 -6.79
N GLU A 37 11.05 -4.11 -6.35
CA GLU A 37 11.89 -4.14 -5.17
C GLU A 37 11.08 -4.37 -3.89
N ASN A 38 9.83 -3.90 -3.84
CA ASN A 38 8.95 -3.98 -2.67
C ASN A 38 7.88 -5.07 -2.77
N GLU A 39 7.83 -5.85 -3.86
CA GLU A 39 6.75 -6.80 -4.15
C GLU A 39 6.50 -7.81 -3.01
N HIS A 40 7.59 -8.26 -2.40
CA HIS A 40 7.57 -9.19 -1.27
C HIS A 40 6.85 -8.65 -0.02
N LEU A 41 6.71 -7.32 0.14
CA LEU A 41 6.07 -6.71 1.31
C LEU A 41 4.54 -6.85 1.28
N TYR A 42 3.95 -7.01 0.09
CA TYR A 42 2.50 -7.05 -0.09
C TYR A 42 1.98 -8.30 -0.81
N ALA A 43 2.83 -9.30 -1.04
CA ALA A 43 2.46 -10.54 -1.73
C ALA A 43 1.27 -11.29 -1.08
N HIS A 44 1.14 -11.22 0.24
CA HIS A 44 0.02 -11.86 0.96
C HIS A 44 -1.34 -11.21 0.67
N PHE A 45 -1.38 -9.96 0.19
CA PHE A 45 -2.63 -9.31 -0.24
C PHE A 45 -3.06 -9.75 -1.64
N SER A 46 -2.13 -10.19 -2.51
CA SER A 46 -2.47 -10.71 -3.84
C SER A 46 -3.08 -12.11 -3.82
N ASP A 47 -2.93 -12.84 -2.72
CA ASP A 47 -3.50 -14.18 -2.54
C ASP A 47 -5.00 -14.15 -2.16
N ILE A 48 -5.57 -12.96 -1.92
CA ILE A 48 -6.95 -12.76 -1.45
C ILE A 48 -7.91 -12.41 -2.60
N LEU A 49 -7.44 -12.40 -3.86
CA LEU A 49 -8.24 -12.18 -5.07
C LEU A 49 -8.36 -13.44 -5.93
#